data_AF-A0A0R3UC88-F1
#
_entry.id   AF-A0A0R3UC88-F1
#
_cell.length_a   1.000
_cell.length_b   1.000
_cell.length_c   1.000
_cell.angle_alpha   90.00
_cell.angle_beta   90.00
_cell.angle_gamma   90.00
#
_symmetry.space_group_name_H-M   'P 1'
#
loop_
_entity.id
_entity.type
_entity.pdbx_description
1 polymer ?
#
loop_
_entity_poly.entity_id
_entity_poly.type
_entity_poly.pdbx_seq_one_letter_code
_entity_poly.pdbx_strand_id
1 'polypeptide(L)'
;MGDKGMEQLLERLVSMLADRQSPQAAPDSTPSIDGPTNSISEFSCDPENGITFKSCKYLGFIFNDSGRHPDSENIRAIQQMPTPKDVPSLRSFLGLISYYSAFLPSIHDVRPSLNHLLRKDVPWVWSNECEAAFCQHKSMLSSDLLLTHYDPSLPIVAAAYASAKGTGAVIVHVFLDGTENAIIHASRSPTKTEQRHRQIENNAIALIFAIRRFHKPHL
;
A
#
# COMPACT_ATOMS: atom_id res chain seq x y z
N MET A 1 22.19 3.19 -19.08
CA MET A 1 20.86 2.72 -19.56
C MET A 1 20.11 2.13 -18.38
N GLY A 2 19.31 2.93 -17.68
CA GLY A 2 18.61 2.47 -16.48
C GLY A 2 18.22 3.67 -15.63
N ASP A 3 17.05 4.23 -15.91
CA ASP A 3 16.33 5.17 -15.04
C ASP A 3 14.89 5.39 -15.54
N LYS A 4 14.69 5.30 -16.87
CA LYS A 4 13.40 5.53 -17.55
C LYS A 4 12.20 4.75 -16.98
N GLY A 5 12.38 3.52 -16.49
CA GLY A 5 11.27 2.73 -15.95
C GLY A 5 10.82 3.16 -14.56
N MET A 6 11.75 3.63 -13.72
CA MET A 6 11.43 4.14 -12.39
C MET A 6 10.88 5.57 -12.48
N GLU A 7 11.48 6.41 -13.32
CA GLU A 7 10.95 7.74 -13.63
C GLU A 7 9.56 7.66 -14.26
N GLN A 8 9.30 6.75 -15.20
CA GLN A 8 7.95 6.56 -15.74
C GLN A 8 6.94 6.11 -14.69
N LEU A 9 7.31 5.23 -13.75
CA LEU A 9 6.40 4.83 -12.67
C LEU A 9 6.13 5.96 -11.68
N LEU A 10 7.15 6.77 -11.36
CA LEU A 10 7.01 7.93 -10.49
C LEU A 10 6.19 9.04 -11.15
N GLU A 11 6.46 9.36 -12.41
CA GLU A 11 5.66 10.31 -13.19
C GLU A 11 4.21 9.84 -13.32
N ARG A 12 3.97 8.53 -13.50
CA ARG A 12 2.62 7.95 -13.50
C ARG A 12 1.92 8.11 -12.15
N LEU A 13 2.61 7.86 -11.03
CA LEU A 13 2.04 8.05 -9.70
C LEU A 13 1.80 9.52 -9.36
N VAL A 14 2.70 10.42 -9.77
CA VAL A 14 2.57 11.86 -9.58
C VAL A 14 1.40 12.41 -10.40
N SER A 15 1.23 11.96 -11.65
CA SER A 15 0.09 12.30 -12.50
C SER A 15 -1.23 11.82 -11.89
N MET A 16 -1.27 10.58 -11.39
CA MET A 16 -2.44 10.02 -10.69
C MET A 16 -2.83 10.81 -9.42
N LEU A 17 -1.86 11.42 -8.74
CA LEU A 17 -2.12 12.27 -7.57
C LEU A 17 -2.54 13.70 -7.95
N ALA A 18 -2.19 14.18 -9.14
CA ALA A 18 -2.54 15.50 -9.65
C ALA A 18 -3.99 15.59 -10.15
N ASP A 19 -4.54 14.51 -10.71
CA ASP A 19 -5.96 14.40 -11.11
C ASP A 19 -6.95 14.57 -9.94
N ARG A 20 -6.45 14.53 -8.70
CA ARG A 20 -7.22 14.72 -7.47
C ARG A 20 -7.72 16.16 -7.23
N GLN A 21 -7.25 17.15 -8.01
CA GLN A 21 -7.50 18.59 -7.76
C GLN A 21 -8.39 19.33 -8.77
N SER A 22 -8.94 18.66 -9.79
CA SER A 22 -9.76 19.33 -10.81
C SER A 22 -11.27 19.08 -10.62
N PRO A 23 -12.11 20.12 -10.49
CA PRO A 23 -13.57 19.98 -10.54
C PRO A 23 -14.02 19.67 -11.97
N GLN A 24 -14.84 18.64 -12.11
CA GLN A 24 -15.29 18.06 -13.37
C GLN A 24 -16.31 18.96 -14.10
N ALA A 25 -16.15 19.10 -15.42
CA ALA A 25 -17.22 19.49 -16.32
C ALA A 25 -17.17 18.59 -17.57
N ALA A 26 -18.28 17.91 -17.86
CA ALA A 26 -18.49 17.21 -19.14
C ALA A 26 -18.73 18.25 -20.25
N PRO A 27 -18.35 17.97 -21.52
CA PRO A 27 -19.24 17.16 -22.36
C PRO A 27 -18.54 16.19 -23.34
N ASP A 28 -19.27 15.11 -23.62
CA ASP A 28 -19.49 14.43 -24.90
C ASP A 28 -18.41 14.53 -25.99
N SER A 29 -17.59 13.48 -26.07
CA SER A 29 -17.08 12.84 -27.29
C SER A 29 -16.06 11.80 -26.83
N THR A 30 -16.15 10.59 -27.35
CA THR A 30 -15.20 9.51 -27.04
C THR A 30 -13.81 9.86 -27.59
N PRO A 31 -12.76 9.74 -26.77
CA PRO A 31 -11.46 9.36 -27.29
C PRO A 31 -11.02 8.06 -26.61
N SER A 32 -10.79 7.05 -27.43
CA SER A 32 -9.92 5.94 -27.06
C SER A 32 -8.54 6.53 -26.81
N ILE A 33 -8.13 6.61 -25.54
CA ILE A 33 -6.78 7.04 -25.17
C ILE A 33 -6.11 5.85 -24.50
N ASP A 34 -5.21 5.21 -25.25
CA ASP A 34 -4.17 4.34 -24.72
C ASP A 34 -3.19 5.19 -23.88
N GLY A 35 -3.62 5.49 -22.66
CA GLY A 35 -2.84 5.98 -21.53
C GLY A 35 -3.13 5.08 -20.32
N PRO A 36 -2.44 5.22 -19.17
CA PRO A 36 -2.48 4.23 -18.09
C PRO A 36 -3.87 4.04 -17.46
N THR A 37 -4.62 3.12 -18.06
CA THR A 37 -5.63 2.15 -17.59
C THR A 37 -6.33 2.41 -16.25
N ASN A 38 -7.06 3.53 -16.16
CA ASN A 38 -8.37 3.47 -15.52
C ASN A 38 -9.30 2.72 -16.48
N SER A 39 -9.47 1.41 -16.27
CA SER A 39 -10.36 0.60 -17.11
C SER A 39 -11.43 -0.03 -16.23
N ILE A 40 -12.68 0.38 -16.47
CA ILE A 40 -13.84 -0.30 -15.91
C ILE A 40 -14.10 -1.53 -16.79
N SER A 41 -13.99 -2.72 -16.22
CA SER A 41 -14.32 -3.96 -16.91
C SER A 41 -15.80 -4.26 -16.68
N GLU A 42 -16.60 -4.28 -17.75
CA GLU A 42 -18.04 -4.61 -17.73
C GLU A 42 -18.88 -3.74 -16.75
N PHE A 43 -19.52 -2.70 -17.27
CA PHE A 43 -20.54 -1.96 -16.54
C PHE A 43 -21.94 -2.42 -16.97
N SER A 44 -22.84 -2.61 -16.00
CA SER A 44 -24.27 -2.70 -16.22
C SER A 44 -24.94 -1.50 -15.57
N CYS A 45 -25.90 -0.90 -16.27
CA CYS A 45 -26.69 0.20 -15.72
C CYS A 45 -28.08 -0.34 -15.37
N ASP A 46 -28.38 -0.44 -14.09
CA ASP A 46 -29.72 -0.77 -13.60
C ASP A 46 -30.45 0.54 -13.23
N PRO A 47 -31.66 0.80 -13.75
CA PRO A 47 -32.41 2.02 -13.47
C PRO A 47 -32.71 2.23 -11.97
N GLU A 48 -32.75 1.16 -11.18
CA GLU A 48 -33.06 1.18 -9.74
C GLU A 48 -31.82 1.17 -8.85
N ASN A 49 -30.70 0.58 -9.30
CA ASN A 49 -29.50 0.34 -8.48
C ASN A 49 -28.25 1.11 -8.95
N GLY A 50 -28.35 1.87 -10.04
CA GLY A 50 -27.23 2.64 -10.60
C GLY A 50 -26.28 1.80 -11.45
N ILE A 51 -25.01 2.21 -11.53
CA ILE A 51 -23.97 1.53 -12.30
C ILE A 51 -23.36 0.42 -11.44
N THR A 52 -23.48 -0.83 -11.88
CA THR A 52 -22.82 -1.99 -11.26
C THR A 52 -21.66 -2.46 -12.15
N PHE A 53 -20.56 -2.91 -11.54
CA PHE A 53 -19.39 -3.43 -12.25
C PHE A 53 -18.90 -4.70 -11.56
N LYS A 54 -18.54 -5.74 -12.33
CA LYS A 54 -17.97 -6.97 -11.77
C LYS A 54 -16.53 -6.77 -11.29
N SER A 55 -15.79 -5.93 -11.99
CA SER A 55 -14.42 -5.59 -11.67
C SER A 55 -14.06 -4.20 -12.20
N CYS A 56 -13.43 -3.38 -11.38
CA CYS A 56 -12.96 -2.05 -11.75
C CYS A 56 -11.46 -1.91 -11.47
N LYS A 57 -10.68 -1.52 -12.46
CA LYS A 57 -9.29 -1.11 -12.28
C LYS A 57 -9.23 0.40 -12.11
N TYR A 58 -8.77 0.84 -10.94
CA TYR A 58 -8.68 2.25 -10.60
C TYR A 58 -7.46 2.54 -9.72
N LEU A 59 -6.66 3.54 -10.13
CA LEU A 59 -5.44 3.97 -9.44
C LEU A 59 -4.48 2.82 -9.08
N GLY A 60 -4.33 1.84 -9.96
CA GLY A 60 -3.44 0.70 -9.73
C GLY A 60 -3.96 -0.32 -8.72
N PHE A 61 -5.24 -0.28 -8.40
CA PHE A 61 -5.97 -1.31 -7.66
C PHE A 61 -7.07 -1.91 -8.52
N ILE A 62 -7.44 -3.14 -8.21
CA ILE A 62 -8.58 -3.85 -8.77
C ILE A 62 -9.61 -4.02 -7.66
N PHE A 63 -10.85 -3.62 -7.93
CA PHE A 63 -11.99 -3.73 -7.03
C PHE A 63 -12.98 -4.71 -7.65
N ASN A 64 -13.37 -5.73 -6.91
CA ASN A 64 -14.34 -6.75 -7.33
C ASN A 64 -15.16 -7.22 -6.12
N ASP A 65 -16.03 -8.21 -6.30
CA ASP A 65 -16.88 -8.74 -5.23
C ASP A 65 -16.07 -9.34 -4.06
N SER A 66 -14.88 -9.89 -4.31
CA SER A 66 -14.02 -10.45 -3.25
C SER A 66 -13.32 -9.38 -2.41
N GLY A 67 -13.12 -8.18 -2.94
CA GLY A 67 -12.45 -7.11 -2.22
C GLY A 67 -11.66 -6.17 -3.14
N ARG A 68 -10.57 -5.66 -2.56
CA ARG A 68 -9.59 -4.81 -3.21
C ARG A 68 -8.27 -5.55 -3.31
N HIS A 69 -7.64 -5.48 -4.48
CA HIS A 69 -6.37 -6.12 -4.80
C HIS A 69 -5.43 -5.10 -5.45
N PRO A 70 -4.10 -5.25 -5.35
CA PRO A 70 -3.16 -4.54 -6.20
C PRO A 70 -3.32 -4.98 -7.67
N ASP A 71 -3.14 -4.06 -8.60
CA ASP A 71 -3.09 -4.39 -10.03
C ASP A 71 -1.87 -5.26 -10.34
N SER A 72 -2.12 -6.44 -10.93
CA SER A 72 -1.08 -7.44 -11.20
C SER A 72 -0.01 -6.93 -12.17
N GLU A 73 -0.36 -6.01 -13.09
CA GLU A 73 0.60 -5.36 -13.98
C GLU A 73 1.58 -4.47 -13.20
N ASN A 74 1.06 -3.67 -12.26
CA ASN A 74 1.88 -2.84 -11.39
C ASN A 74 2.77 -3.68 -10.48
N ILE A 75 2.24 -4.76 -9.90
CA ILE A 75 3.04 -5.69 -9.10
C ILE A 75 4.15 -6.31 -9.94
N ARG A 76 3.84 -6.76 -11.17
CA ARG A 76 4.85 -7.30 -12.09
C ARG A 76 5.95 -6.29 -12.40
N ALA A 77 5.59 -5.02 -12.61
CA ALA A 77 6.57 -3.96 -12.83
C ALA A 77 7.48 -3.79 -11.60
N ILE A 78 6.93 -3.83 -10.38
CA ILE A 78 7.70 -3.79 -9.13
C ILE A 78 8.66 -4.97 -9.01
N GLN A 79 8.23 -6.18 -9.37
CA GLN A 79 9.10 -7.37 -9.35
C GLN A 79 10.33 -7.19 -10.25
N GLN A 80 10.13 -6.59 -11.42
CA GLN A 80 11.16 -6.40 -12.43
C GLN A 80 12.07 -5.19 -12.17
N MET A 81 11.79 -4.37 -11.14
CA MET A 81 12.63 -3.21 -10.83
C MET A 81 14.07 -3.62 -10.54
N PRO A 82 15.08 -2.93 -11.10
CA PRO A 82 16.46 -3.22 -10.76
C PRO A 82 16.75 -2.83 -9.31
N THR A 83 17.78 -3.45 -8.73
CA THR A 83 18.32 -3.05 -7.43
C THR A 83 18.70 -1.56 -7.46
N PRO A 84 18.26 -0.75 -6.47
CA PRO A 84 18.63 0.65 -6.36
C PRO A 84 20.16 0.82 -6.32
N LYS A 85 20.66 1.84 -7.01
CA LYS A 85 22.10 2.15 -7.06
C LYS A 85 22.47 3.43 -6.32
N ASP A 86 21.45 4.19 -5.88
CA ASP A 86 21.60 5.45 -5.17
C ASP A 86 20.40 5.73 -4.25
N VAL A 87 20.55 6.77 -3.44
CA VAL A 87 19.55 7.22 -2.47
C VAL A 87 18.23 7.65 -3.15
N PRO A 88 18.22 8.44 -4.24
CA PRO A 88 16.98 8.77 -4.96
C PRO A 88 16.19 7.53 -5.39
N SER A 89 16.84 6.57 -6.05
CA SER A 89 16.23 5.32 -6.52
C SER A 89 15.63 4.52 -5.37
N LEU A 90 16.32 4.46 -4.23
CA LEU A 90 15.84 3.76 -3.04
C LEU A 90 14.62 4.45 -2.42
N ARG A 91 14.61 5.79 -2.37
CA ARG A 91 13.45 6.56 -1.89
C ARG A 91 12.22 6.32 -2.76
N SER A 92 12.41 6.33 -4.07
CA SER A 92 11.36 6.05 -5.05
C SER A 92 10.79 4.66 -4.88
N PHE A 93 11.64 3.64 -4.77
CA PHE A 93 11.22 2.27 -4.48
C PHE A 93 10.43 2.19 -3.16
N LEU A 94 10.96 2.74 -2.06
CA LEU A 94 10.28 2.70 -0.76
C LEU A 94 8.97 3.50 -0.75
N GLY A 95 8.87 4.57 -1.53
CA GLY A 95 7.63 5.31 -1.75
C GLY A 95 6.57 4.44 -2.42
N LEU A 96 6.96 3.71 -3.47
CA LEU A 96 6.09 2.77 -4.17
C LEU A 96 5.64 1.61 -3.27
N ILE A 97 6.54 1.02 -2.46
CA ILE A 97 6.12 0.00 -1.48
C ILE A 97 5.16 0.60 -0.45
N SER A 98 5.36 1.86 -0.05
CA SER A 98 4.49 2.55 0.91
C SER A 98 3.08 2.80 0.34
N TYR A 99 2.95 2.98 -0.97
CA TYR A 99 1.66 3.09 -1.66
C TYR A 99 0.79 1.84 -1.44
N TYR A 100 1.40 0.65 -1.48
CA TYR A 100 0.73 -0.63 -1.22
C TYR A 100 0.77 -1.06 0.25
N SER A 101 1.17 -0.18 1.18
CA SER A 101 1.34 -0.55 2.60
C SER A 101 0.07 -1.04 3.29
N ALA A 102 -1.11 -0.66 2.78
CA ALA A 102 -2.40 -1.11 3.30
C ALA A 102 -2.58 -2.64 3.22
N PHE A 103 -1.85 -3.30 2.32
CA PHE A 103 -1.88 -4.76 2.11
C PHE A 103 -0.81 -5.50 2.91
N LEU A 104 0.15 -4.77 3.51
CA LEU A 104 1.36 -5.36 4.07
C LEU A 104 1.34 -5.28 5.62
N PRO A 105 1.01 -6.37 6.33
CA PRO A 105 0.82 -6.34 7.79
C PRO A 105 2.07 -5.91 8.57
N SER A 106 3.28 -6.15 8.06
CA SER A 106 4.53 -5.99 8.80
C SER A 106 5.68 -5.36 7.99
N ILE A 107 5.38 -4.35 7.15
CA ILE A 107 6.42 -3.71 6.31
C ILE A 107 7.62 -3.20 7.12
N HIS A 108 7.39 -2.80 8.38
CA HIS A 108 8.40 -2.19 9.24
C HIS A 108 9.52 -3.15 9.65
N ASP A 109 9.30 -4.47 9.61
CA ASP A 109 10.31 -5.46 9.97
C ASP A 109 11.44 -5.56 8.94
N VAL A 110 11.13 -5.22 7.69
CA VAL A 110 12.02 -5.39 6.52
C VAL A 110 12.72 -4.08 6.15
N ARG A 111 12.14 -2.94 6.54
CA ARG A 111 12.68 -1.61 6.26
C ARG A 111 13.99 -1.20 6.96
N PRO A 112 14.45 -1.77 8.10
CA PRO A 112 15.56 -1.18 8.85
C PRO A 112 16.87 -1.04 8.07
N SER A 113 17.27 -2.06 7.30
CA SER A 113 18.50 -2.03 6.49
C SER A 113 18.42 -0.97 5.39
N LEU A 114 17.28 -0.90 4.68
CA LEU A 114 17.05 0.10 3.64
C LEU A 114 16.96 1.53 4.19
N ASN A 115 16.27 1.71 5.31
CA ASN A 115 16.16 3.02 5.98
C ASN A 115 17.54 3.52 6.49
N HIS A 116 18.48 2.62 6.77
CA HIS A 116 19.84 3.00 7.17
C HIS A 116 20.56 3.77 6.05
N LEU A 117 20.44 3.31 4.80
CA LEU A 117 21.01 3.96 3.62
C LEU A 117 20.41 5.33 3.31
N LEU A 118 19.25 5.66 3.89
CA LEU A 118 18.60 6.96 3.72
C LEU A 118 19.04 8.01 4.76
N ARG A 119 19.86 7.64 5.75
CA ARG A 119 20.30 8.55 6.81
C ARG A 119 21.35 9.51 6.28
N LYS A 120 21.37 10.71 6.88
CA LYS A 120 22.43 11.68 6.64
C LYS A 120 23.77 11.09 7.10
N ASP A 121 24.83 11.38 6.35
CA ASP A 121 26.22 11.02 6.67
C ASP A 121 26.50 9.50 6.67
N VAL A 122 25.62 8.68 6.07
CA VAL A 122 25.87 7.26 5.82
C VAL A 122 26.36 7.08 4.38
N PRO A 123 27.54 6.45 4.15
CA PRO A 123 28.00 6.16 2.80
C PRO A 123 27.09 5.11 2.14
N TRP A 124 26.89 5.24 0.82
CA TRP A 124 26.12 4.26 0.07
C TRP A 124 26.90 2.95 -0.06
N VAL A 125 26.49 1.96 0.74
CA VAL A 125 27.03 0.59 0.69
C VAL A 125 25.87 -0.38 0.65
N TRP A 126 25.61 -0.96 -0.52
CA TRP A 126 24.55 -1.94 -0.68
C TRP A 126 25.00 -3.29 -0.11
N SER A 127 24.53 -3.63 1.10
CA SER A 127 24.91 -4.87 1.79
C SER A 127 24.00 -6.04 1.43
N ASN A 128 24.39 -7.25 1.82
CA ASN A 128 23.56 -8.45 1.65
C ASN A 128 22.22 -8.34 2.40
N GLU A 129 22.19 -7.66 3.54
CA GLU A 129 20.97 -7.38 4.31
C GLU A 129 20.05 -6.38 3.59
N CYS A 130 20.62 -5.46 2.80
CA CYS A 130 19.85 -4.54 1.96
C CYS A 130 19.24 -5.29 0.77
N GLU A 131 20.01 -6.17 0.12
CA GLU A 131 19.50 -7.02 -0.98
C GLU A 131 18.41 -7.96 -0.49
N ALA A 132 18.61 -8.62 0.66
CA ALA A 132 17.60 -9.49 1.26
C ALA A 132 16.31 -8.73 1.58
N ALA A 133 16.40 -7.52 2.16
CA ALA A 133 15.25 -6.68 2.45
C ALA A 133 14.53 -6.22 1.17
N PHE A 134 15.28 -5.84 0.13
CA PHE A 134 14.73 -5.46 -1.17
C PHE A 134 13.94 -6.61 -1.81
N CYS A 135 14.53 -7.81 -1.86
CA CYS A 135 13.88 -9.01 -2.36
C CYS A 135 12.66 -9.41 -1.52
N GLN A 136 12.74 -9.27 -0.20
CA GLN A 136 11.61 -9.56 0.69
C GLN A 136 10.43 -8.61 0.45
N HIS A 137 10.68 -7.31 0.25
CA HIS A 137 9.63 -6.35 -0.11
C HIS A 137 8.92 -6.72 -1.41
N LYS A 138 9.68 -7.14 -2.41
CA LYS A 138 9.12 -7.65 -3.67
C LYS A 138 8.28 -8.91 -3.44
N SER A 139 8.81 -9.88 -2.70
CA SER A 139 8.08 -11.12 -2.41
C SER A 139 6.77 -10.88 -1.66
N MET A 140 6.76 -9.95 -0.70
CA MET A 140 5.54 -9.55 0.02
C MET A 140 4.46 -8.97 -0.89
N LEU A 141 4.83 -8.31 -1.99
CA LEU A 141 3.88 -7.79 -2.97
C LEU A 141 3.38 -8.83 -3.97
N SER A 142 4.06 -9.98 -4.06
CA SER A 142 3.69 -11.09 -4.94
C SER A 142 2.78 -12.11 -4.28
N SER A 143 2.58 -12.06 -2.96
CA SER A 143 1.61 -12.92 -2.29
C SER A 143 0.19 -12.56 -2.68
N ASP A 144 -0.77 -13.41 -2.33
CA ASP A 144 -2.19 -13.11 -2.51
C ASP A 144 -2.60 -11.96 -1.56
N LEU A 145 -2.52 -10.74 -2.08
CA LEU A 145 -2.81 -9.52 -1.34
C LEU A 145 -4.27 -9.13 -1.58
N LEU A 146 -5.12 -9.53 -0.64
CA LEU A 146 -6.54 -9.24 -0.65
C LEU A 146 -6.93 -8.44 0.60
N LEU A 147 -7.64 -7.33 0.38
CA LEU A 147 -8.33 -6.61 1.42
C LEU A 147 -9.83 -6.67 1.18
N THR A 148 -10.59 -7.12 2.16
CA THR A 148 -12.05 -7.22 2.08
C THR A 148 -12.69 -5.84 2.19
N HIS A 149 -13.83 -5.66 1.52
CA HIS A 149 -14.64 -4.45 1.65
C HIS A 149 -15.15 -4.28 3.06
N TYR A 150 -15.22 -3.04 3.51
CA TYR A 150 -15.86 -2.74 4.78
C TYR A 150 -17.38 -2.85 4.65
N ASP A 151 -17.99 -3.64 5.53
CA ASP A 151 -19.43 -3.80 5.68
C ASP A 151 -19.86 -3.34 7.08
N PRO A 152 -20.65 -2.27 7.22
CA PRO A 152 -21.10 -1.77 8.52
C PRO A 152 -22.03 -2.74 9.27
N SER A 153 -22.57 -3.76 8.61
CA SER A 153 -23.41 -4.79 9.24
C SER A 153 -22.60 -5.90 9.91
N LEU A 154 -21.31 -6.02 9.58
CA LEU A 154 -20.41 -7.03 10.14
C LEU A 154 -19.58 -6.47 11.29
N PRO A 155 -19.29 -7.28 12.33
CA PRO A 155 -18.41 -6.86 13.40
C PRO A 155 -16.99 -6.61 12.86
N ILE A 156 -16.33 -5.61 13.43
CA ILE A 156 -14.92 -5.32 13.18
C ILE A 156 -14.09 -5.53 14.43
N VAL A 157 -12.87 -6.04 14.24
CA VAL A 157 -11.87 -6.14 15.29
C VAL A 157 -10.65 -5.34 14.87
N ALA A 158 -10.21 -4.43 15.73
CA ALA A 158 -8.95 -3.72 15.56
C ALA A 158 -7.89 -4.40 16.42
N ALA A 159 -6.86 -4.97 15.77
CA ALA A 159 -5.70 -5.53 16.44
C ALA A 159 -4.50 -4.60 16.26
N ALA A 160 -3.69 -4.49 17.30
CA ALA A 160 -2.48 -3.68 17.30
C ALA A 160 -1.36 -4.45 17.98
N TYR A 161 -0.14 -4.30 17.47
CA TYR A 161 1.04 -4.94 18.02
C TYR A 161 2.26 -4.02 17.90
N ALA A 162 3.22 -4.21 18.78
CA ALA A 162 4.51 -3.54 18.71
C ALA A 162 5.65 -4.51 18.98
N SER A 163 6.75 -4.27 18.28
CA SER A 163 8.03 -4.95 18.42
C SER A 163 9.14 -3.90 18.54
N ALA A 164 10.37 -4.36 18.83
CA ALA A 164 11.54 -3.49 18.78
C ALA A 164 11.78 -2.87 17.38
N LYS A 165 11.25 -3.49 16.33
CA LYS A 165 11.41 -3.08 14.93
C LYS A 165 10.30 -2.17 14.43
N GLY A 166 9.17 -2.09 15.14
CA GLY A 166 8.10 -1.17 14.81
C GLY A 166 6.73 -1.54 15.36
N THR A 167 5.73 -0.84 14.85
CA THR A 167 4.35 -0.93 15.30
C THR A 167 3.49 -1.29 14.11
N GLY A 168 2.57 -2.23 14.30
CA GLY A 168 1.58 -2.62 13.32
C GLY A 168 0.16 -2.58 13.90
N ALA A 169 -0.81 -2.46 13.01
CA ALA A 169 -2.22 -2.50 13.30
C ALA A 169 -3.00 -3.04 12.10
N VAL A 170 -4.14 -3.65 12.35
CA VAL A 170 -5.05 -4.16 11.32
C VAL A 170 -6.49 -3.97 11.80
N ILE A 171 -7.39 -3.66 10.87
CA ILE A 171 -8.82 -3.87 11.07
C ILE A 171 -9.21 -5.10 10.25
N VAL A 172 -9.90 -6.03 10.88
CA VAL A 172 -10.48 -7.22 10.23
C VAL A 172 -12.00 -7.24 10.41
N HIS A 173 -12.70 -7.82 9.45
CA HIS A 173 -14.04 -8.34 9.68
C HIS A 173 -13.96 -9.73 10.30
N VAL A 174 -14.89 -10.02 11.20
CA VAL A 174 -15.12 -11.37 11.72
C VAL A 174 -16.41 -11.89 11.11
N PHE A 175 -16.31 -12.94 10.30
CA PHE A 175 -17.45 -13.56 9.63
C PHE A 175 -18.16 -14.57 10.53
N LEU A 176 -19.38 -14.95 10.15
CA LEU A 176 -20.21 -15.89 10.92
C LEU A 176 -19.56 -17.28 11.08
N ASP A 177 -18.69 -17.66 10.15
CA ASP A 177 -17.92 -18.90 10.20
C ASP A 177 -16.65 -18.80 11.08
N GLY A 178 -16.41 -17.63 11.70
CA GLY A 178 -15.25 -17.35 12.52
C GLY A 178 -13.98 -16.98 11.74
N THR A 179 -14.06 -16.85 10.41
CA THR A 179 -12.93 -16.37 9.60
C THR A 179 -12.72 -14.87 9.80
N GLU A 180 -11.46 -14.46 9.75
CA GLU A 180 -11.06 -13.06 9.87
C GLU A 180 -10.42 -12.59 8.56
N ASN A 181 -11.04 -11.60 7.89
CA ASN A 181 -10.45 -11.01 6.69
C ASN A 181 -10.08 -9.56 6.92
N ALA A 182 -8.87 -9.18 6.48
CA ALA A 182 -8.34 -7.85 6.67
C ALA A 182 -9.05 -6.83 5.77
N ILE A 183 -9.47 -5.72 6.37
CA ILE A 183 -9.98 -4.53 5.66
C ILE A 183 -8.81 -3.60 5.32
N ILE A 184 -7.90 -3.41 6.28
CA ILE A 184 -6.75 -2.52 6.12
C ILE A 184 -5.65 -2.84 7.13
N HIS A 185 -4.40 -2.88 6.66
CA HIS A 185 -3.22 -2.87 7.51
C HIS A 185 -2.64 -1.46 7.65
N ALA A 186 -1.96 -1.23 8.77
CA ALA A 186 -1.16 -0.05 8.99
C ALA A 186 0.09 -0.42 9.77
N SER A 187 1.22 0.16 9.41
CA SER A 187 2.46 -0.07 10.12
C SER A 187 3.41 1.11 9.99
N ARG A 188 4.31 1.24 10.98
CA ARG A 188 5.35 2.27 10.98
C ARG A 188 6.58 1.80 11.74
N SER A 189 7.73 2.35 11.37
CA SER A 189 8.97 2.21 12.14
C SER A 189 8.86 2.99 13.47
N PRO A 190 9.54 2.52 14.53
CA PRO A 190 9.50 3.15 15.83
C PRO A 190 10.43 4.36 15.83
N THR A 191 10.05 5.40 16.57
CA THR A 191 10.93 6.54 16.81
C THR A 191 12.11 6.13 17.70
N LYS A 192 13.17 6.97 17.73
CA LYS A 192 14.32 6.74 18.61
C LYS A 192 13.92 6.65 20.09
N THR A 193 12.87 7.36 20.49
CA THR A 193 12.32 7.33 21.84
C THR A 193 11.60 6.01 22.10
N GLU A 194 10.76 5.57 21.16
CA GLU A 194 9.99 4.32 21.26
C GLU A 194 10.87 3.08 21.35
N GLN A 195 12.05 3.09 20.72
CA GLN A 195 13.02 2.00 20.83
C GLN A 195 13.57 1.79 22.26
N ARG A 196 13.40 2.78 23.16
CA ARG A 196 13.85 2.71 24.56
C ARG A 196 12.72 2.37 25.53
N HIS A 197 11.49 2.33 25.06
CA HIS A 197 10.32 2.01 25.87
C HIS A 197 10.26 0.53 26.23
N ARG A 198 9.62 0.24 27.37
CA ARG A 198 9.33 -1.13 27.76
C ARG A 198 8.23 -1.70 26.86
N GLN A 199 8.16 -3.03 26.74
CA GLN A 199 7.15 -3.68 25.89
C GLN A 199 5.71 -3.25 26.22
N ILE A 200 5.39 -3.06 27.51
CA ILE A 200 4.06 -2.61 27.95
C ILE A 200 3.73 -1.21 27.40
N GLU A 201 4.70 -0.29 27.43
CA GLU A 201 4.54 1.06 26.88
C GLU A 201 4.37 1.00 25.36
N ASN A 202 5.15 0.16 24.68
CA ASN A 202 5.04 -0.06 23.24
C ASN A 202 3.69 -0.65 22.82
N ASN A 203 3.11 -1.56 23.60
CA ASN A 203 1.77 -2.07 23.36
C ASN A 203 0.70 -0.96 23.49
N ALA A 204 0.83 -0.09 24.49
CA ALA A 204 -0.06 1.08 24.64
C ALA A 204 0.07 2.03 23.43
N ILE A 205 1.29 2.31 22.99
CA ILE A 205 1.56 3.11 21.79
C ILE A 205 0.96 2.47 20.54
N ALA A 206 1.00 1.14 20.41
CA ALA A 206 0.39 0.41 19.30
C ALA A 206 -1.12 0.63 19.23
N LEU A 207 -1.80 0.55 20.39
CA LEU A 207 -3.24 0.77 20.46
C LEU A 207 -3.60 2.21 20.11
N ILE A 208 -2.87 3.19 20.64
CA ILE A 208 -3.05 4.61 20.30
C ILE A 208 -2.81 4.83 18.80
N PHE A 209 -1.79 4.19 18.23
CA PHE A 209 -1.49 4.25 16.80
C PHE A 209 -2.65 3.71 15.96
N ALA A 210 -3.17 2.52 16.30
CA ALA A 210 -4.29 1.90 15.62
C ALA A 210 -5.53 2.81 15.63
N ILE A 211 -5.93 3.29 16.81
CA ILE A 211 -7.08 4.18 16.96
C ILE A 211 -6.89 5.44 16.14
N ARG A 212 -5.76 6.13 16.26
CA ARG A 212 -5.50 7.36 15.50
C ARG A 212 -5.50 7.13 14.00
N ARG A 213 -4.93 6.02 13.54
CA ARG A 213 -4.80 5.69 12.12
C ARG A 213 -6.13 5.33 11.49
N PHE A 214 -7.02 4.68 12.24
CA PHE A 214 -8.29 4.19 11.74
C PHE A 214 -9.48 5.11 12.04
N HIS A 215 -9.38 6.00 13.03
CA HIS A 215 -10.44 6.96 13.36
C HIS A 215 -10.63 8.04 12.28
N LYS A 216 -9.57 8.41 11.55
CA LYS A 216 -9.65 9.29 10.37
C LYS A 216 -9.03 8.55 9.18
N PRO A 217 -9.83 7.84 8.38
CA PRO A 217 -9.32 7.26 7.16
C PRO A 217 -8.90 8.40 6.21
N HIS A 218 -7.60 8.61 6.06
CA HIS A 218 -7.05 9.28 4.89
C HIS A 218 -7.24 8.33 3.71
N LEU A 219 -8.46 8.31 3.15
CA LEU A 219 -8.74 7.80 1.82
C LEU A 219 -8.32 8.84 0.78
#